data_AF-A0A9W9ZD71-F1
#
_entry.id   AF-A0A9W9ZD71-F1
#
_cell.length_a   1.000
_cell.length_b   1.000
_cell.length_c   1.000
_cell.angle_alpha   90.00
_cell.angle_beta   90.00
_cell.angle_gamma   90.00
#
_symmetry.space_group_name_H-M   'P 1'
#
loop_
_entity.id
_entity.type
_entity.pdbx_description
1 polymer ?
#
loop_
_entity_poly.entity_id
_entity_poly.type
_entity_poly.pdbx_seq_one_letter_code
_entity_poly.pdbx_strand_id
1 'polypeptide(L)'
;MVLVQLAIDKEGQFVGTTKNTPVSIHHTMRDLWKELADDGLITQEEFKKTTFVSYFRTVDEFKKPFEFQDSPVLKAGLSLVSIETKVIDCPYRKKWLKNGGDPKAHAQWYIPAVRTWSNATFTSGLSDSRSPEEKENIVDELFKRYEHEVVKRPEDHGACHVLAYMVIAKKY
;
A
#
# COMPACT_ATOMS: atom_id res chain seq x y z
N MET A 1 -25.39 -6.82 -2.11
CA MET A 1 -24.29 -5.86 -2.35
C MET A 1 -22.97 -6.60 -2.18
N VAL A 2 -21.98 -6.32 -3.02
CA VAL A 2 -20.62 -6.84 -2.88
C VAL A 2 -19.69 -5.67 -2.60
N LEU A 3 -18.86 -5.80 -1.57
CA LEU A 3 -17.80 -4.85 -1.26
C LEU A 3 -16.45 -5.55 -1.38
N VAL A 4 -15.48 -4.86 -1.97
CA VAL A 4 -14.09 -5.32 -2.09
C VAL A 4 -13.21 -4.29 -1.39
N GLN A 5 -12.49 -4.71 -0.35
CA GLN A 5 -11.70 -3.83 0.50
C GLN A 5 -10.31 -4.40 0.72
N LEU A 6 -9.30 -3.54 0.90
CA LEU A 6 -7.98 -3.98 1.35
C LEU A 6 -8.08 -4.54 2.77
N ALA A 7 -7.36 -5.62 3.04
CA ALA A 7 -7.50 -6.39 4.27
C ALA A 7 -6.17 -6.94 4.75
N ILE A 8 -6.17 -7.38 6.01
CA ILE A 8 -5.18 -8.31 6.56
C ILE A 8 -5.82 -9.71 6.54
N ASP A 9 -5.17 -10.68 5.90
CA ASP A 9 -5.66 -12.05 5.90
C ASP A 9 -5.30 -12.81 7.20
N LYS A 10 -5.73 -14.08 7.28
CA LYS A 10 -5.47 -14.93 8.45
C LYS A 10 -3.98 -15.22 8.69
N GLU A 11 -3.15 -15.04 7.67
CA GLU A 11 -1.71 -15.27 7.74
C GLU A 11 -0.93 -13.97 8.02
N GLY A 12 -1.64 -12.86 8.26
CA GLY A 12 -1.05 -11.55 8.51
C GLY A 12 -0.55 -10.84 7.26
N GLN A 13 -0.90 -11.31 6.04
CA GLN A 13 -0.52 -10.66 4.80
C GLN A 13 -1.39 -9.43 4.54
N PHE A 14 -0.80 -8.38 3.98
CA PHE A 14 -1.50 -7.17 3.58
C PHE A 14 -0.86 -6.56 2.32
N VAL A 15 -1.40 -5.45 1.83
CA VAL A 15 -0.90 -4.82 0.60
C VAL A 15 0.61 -4.54 0.67
N GLY A 16 1.31 -5.01 -0.36
CA GLY A 16 2.75 -4.87 -0.49
C GLY A 16 3.58 -5.59 0.58
N THR A 17 2.96 -6.45 1.40
CA THR A 17 3.64 -7.34 2.35
C THR A 17 2.92 -8.70 2.32
N THR A 18 3.30 -9.54 1.37
CA THR A 18 2.74 -10.89 1.19
C THR A 18 3.87 -11.91 1.15
N LYS A 19 3.58 -13.18 1.46
CA LYS A 19 4.57 -14.27 1.47
C LYS A 19 5.24 -14.48 0.11
N ASN A 20 4.55 -14.10 -0.96
CA ASN A 20 5.05 -14.25 -2.32
C ASN A 20 6.04 -13.14 -2.72
N THR A 21 6.14 -12.06 -1.95
CA THR A 21 7.01 -10.91 -2.24
C THR A 21 8.07 -10.79 -1.14
N PRO A 22 9.37 -10.93 -1.46
CA PRO A 22 10.45 -10.85 -0.48
C PRO A 22 10.55 -9.52 0.26
N VAL A 23 10.26 -8.41 -0.43
CA VAL A 23 10.44 -7.06 0.10
C VAL A 23 9.10 -6.37 0.32
N SER A 24 8.98 -5.68 1.46
CA SER A 24 7.80 -4.87 1.77
C SER A 24 7.88 -3.50 1.12
N ILE A 25 6.85 -3.11 0.37
CA ILE A 25 6.75 -1.78 -0.26
C ILE A 25 6.83 -0.65 0.79
N HIS A 26 6.21 -0.86 1.95
CA HIS A 26 6.14 0.13 3.01
C HIS A 26 7.50 0.28 3.71
N HIS A 27 8.21 -0.83 3.95
CA HIS A 27 9.55 -0.77 4.52
C HIS A 27 10.55 -0.13 3.55
N THR A 28 10.53 -0.50 2.27
CA THR A 28 11.41 0.13 1.28
C THR A 28 11.19 1.64 1.20
N MET A 29 9.93 2.08 1.12
CA MET A 29 9.65 3.51 1.09
C MET A 29 10.08 4.21 2.39
N ARG A 30 9.86 3.60 3.56
CA ARG A 30 10.32 4.14 4.85
C ARG A 30 11.84 4.29 4.85
N ASP A 31 12.56 3.26 4.43
CA ASP A 31 14.02 3.23 4.49
C ASP A 31 14.62 4.27 3.54
N LEU A 32 14.10 4.37 2.31
CA LEU A 32 14.51 5.41 1.35
C LEU A 32 14.16 6.83 1.82
N TRP A 33 13.00 7.01 2.47
CA TRP A 33 12.63 8.31 3.05
C TRP A 33 13.55 8.69 4.22
N LYS A 34 13.98 7.69 5.00
CA LYS A 34 14.97 7.89 6.05
C LYS A 34 16.34 8.27 5.49
N GLU A 35 16.78 7.62 4.42
CA GLU A 35 18.04 7.97 3.74
C GLU A 35 18.05 9.42 3.27
N LEU A 36 16.93 9.93 2.75
CA LEU A 36 16.78 11.35 2.42
C LEU A 36 16.95 12.27 3.64
N ALA A 37 16.55 11.82 4.82
CA ALA A 37 16.74 12.56 6.07
C ALA A 37 18.18 12.48 6.58
N ASP A 38 18.83 11.33 6.42
CA ASP A 38 20.22 11.10 6.78
C ASP A 38 21.17 11.90 5.86
N ASP A 39 20.81 12.06 4.59
CA ASP A 39 21.51 12.90 3.60
C ASP A 39 21.22 14.41 3.77
N GLY A 40 20.27 14.78 4.64
CA GLY A 40 19.90 16.17 4.91
C GLY A 40 19.01 16.83 3.85
N LEU A 41 18.47 16.07 2.88
CA LEU A 41 17.50 16.59 1.90
C LEU A 41 16.16 16.92 2.58
N ILE A 42 15.79 16.12 3.58
CA ILE A 42 14.68 16.40 4.50
C ILE A 42 15.18 16.44 5.94
N THR A 43 14.40 17.07 6.80
CA THR A 43 14.68 17.08 8.24
C THR A 43 14.16 15.81 8.91
N GLN A 44 14.71 15.47 10.07
CA GLN A 44 14.22 14.36 10.89
C GLN A 44 12.76 14.58 11.36
N GLU A 45 12.33 15.84 11.51
CA GLU A 45 10.94 16.15 11.84
C GLU A 45 10.00 15.91 10.66
N GLU A 46 10.41 16.21 9.43
CA GLU A 46 9.66 15.86 8.22
C GLU A 46 9.55 14.34 8.07
N PHE A 47 10.64 13.60 8.29
CA PHE A 47 10.60 12.13 8.31
C PHE A 47 9.56 11.59 9.30
N LYS A 48 9.57 12.07 10.56
CA LYS A 48 8.62 11.64 11.59
C LYS A 48 7.17 12.03 11.27
N LYS A 49 6.95 13.19 10.63
CA LYS A 49 5.61 13.65 10.24
C LYS A 49 5.04 12.87 9.06
N THR A 50 5.87 12.33 8.19
CA THR A 50 5.44 11.46 7.08
C THR A 50 4.92 10.13 7.62
N THR A 51 3.59 10.00 7.71
CA THR A 51 2.93 8.77 8.17
C THR A 51 1.85 8.34 7.18
N PHE A 52 1.88 7.06 6.78
CA PHE A 52 0.78 6.45 6.06
C PHE A 52 -0.41 6.25 6.99
N VAL A 53 -1.45 7.07 6.83
CA VAL A 53 -2.70 6.97 7.60
C VAL A 53 -3.61 5.92 6.97
N SER A 54 -3.11 4.69 6.87
CA SER A 54 -3.83 3.54 6.30
C SER A 54 -3.98 2.45 7.35
N TYR A 55 -5.21 1.97 7.54
CA TYR A 55 -5.52 0.87 8.45
C TYR A 55 -6.24 -0.24 7.69
N PHE A 56 -5.59 -1.40 7.58
CA PHE A 56 -6.17 -2.58 6.96
C PHE A 56 -6.84 -3.42 8.04
N ARG A 57 -8.13 -3.72 7.87
CA ARG A 57 -8.89 -4.52 8.82
C ARG A 57 -8.62 -6.00 8.60
N THR A 58 -8.59 -6.75 9.69
CA THR A 58 -8.69 -8.20 9.68
C THR A 58 -10.10 -8.66 9.33
N VAL A 59 -10.25 -9.93 8.92
CA VAL A 59 -11.56 -10.56 8.69
C VAL A 59 -12.48 -10.44 9.91
N ASP A 60 -11.94 -10.61 11.11
CA ASP A 60 -12.72 -10.55 12.35
C ASP A 60 -13.22 -9.11 12.62
N GLU A 61 -12.40 -8.10 12.36
CA GLU A 61 -12.84 -6.71 12.45
C GLU A 61 -13.91 -6.35 11.42
N PHE A 62 -13.86 -6.90 10.21
CA PHE A 62 -14.92 -6.72 9.22
C PHE A 62 -16.25 -7.34 9.65
N LYS A 63 -16.22 -8.43 10.45
CA LYS A 63 -17.42 -9.11 10.94
C LYS A 63 -18.08 -8.39 12.12
N LYS A 64 -17.31 -7.74 13.00
CA LYS A 64 -17.82 -7.09 14.22
C LYS A 64 -19.11 -6.27 14.02
N PRO A 65 -19.24 -5.42 12.98
CA PRO A 65 -20.48 -4.66 12.78
C PRO A 65 -21.72 -5.53 12.52
N PHE A 66 -21.58 -6.76 12.05
CA PHE A 66 -22.70 -7.65 11.73
C PHE A 66 -23.03 -8.65 12.85
N GLU A 67 -22.19 -8.75 13.88
CA GLU A 67 -22.35 -9.70 14.98
C GLU A 67 -22.84 -9.02 16.27
N PHE A 68 -22.64 -7.70 16.39
CA PHE A 68 -23.02 -6.97 17.59
C PHE A 68 -24.48 -6.48 17.51
N GLN A 69 -25.34 -6.97 18.41
CA GLN A 69 -26.80 -6.75 18.39
C GLN A 69 -27.21 -5.27 18.34
N ASP A 70 -26.42 -4.39 18.97
CA ASP A 70 -26.67 -2.96 19.02
C ASP A 70 -26.04 -2.15 17.89
N SER A 71 -25.39 -2.80 16.92
CA SER A 71 -24.71 -2.11 15.84
C SER A 71 -25.70 -1.34 14.94
N PRO A 72 -25.30 -0.17 14.43
CA PRO A 72 -26.08 0.54 13.42
C PRO A 72 -26.31 -0.29 12.14
N VAL A 73 -25.39 -1.21 11.83
CA VAL A 73 -25.46 -2.07 10.64
C VAL A 73 -26.58 -3.09 10.75
N LEU A 74 -26.70 -3.78 11.89
CA LEU A 74 -27.82 -4.69 12.14
C LEU A 74 -29.15 -3.94 12.26
N LYS A 75 -29.16 -2.78 12.94
CA LYS A 75 -30.35 -1.91 13.04
C LYS A 75 -30.85 -1.42 11.68
N ALA A 76 -29.94 -1.25 10.70
CA ALA A 76 -30.28 -0.95 9.31
C ALA A 76 -30.78 -2.17 8.50
N GLY A 77 -30.86 -3.36 9.12
CA GLY A 77 -31.28 -4.61 8.50
C GLY A 77 -30.19 -5.26 7.64
N LEU A 78 -28.94 -4.82 7.72
CA LEU A 78 -27.84 -5.39 6.93
C LEU A 78 -27.27 -6.63 7.63
N SER A 79 -26.95 -7.65 6.84
CA SER A 79 -26.34 -8.90 7.31
C SER A 79 -25.21 -9.31 6.39
N LEU A 80 -24.12 -9.80 6.98
CA LEU A 80 -23.01 -10.37 6.24
C LEU A 80 -23.37 -11.80 5.83
N VAL A 81 -23.45 -12.05 4.53
CA VAL A 81 -23.73 -13.37 3.96
C VAL A 81 -22.45 -14.19 3.89
N SER A 82 -21.37 -13.57 3.40
CA SER A 82 -20.05 -14.20 3.33
C SER A 82 -18.93 -13.16 3.34
N ILE A 83 -17.75 -13.59 3.78
CA ILE A 83 -16.50 -12.86 3.64
C ILE A 83 -15.38 -13.84 3.31
N GLU A 84 -14.61 -13.55 2.28
CA GLU A 84 -13.40 -14.30 1.92
C GLU A 84 -12.25 -13.33 1.65
N THR A 85 -11.01 -13.79 1.83
CA THR A 85 -9.81 -13.01 1.50
C THR A 85 -9.06 -13.66 0.37
N LYS A 86 -8.48 -12.86 -0.52
CA LYS A 86 -7.66 -13.35 -1.63
C LYS A 86 -6.45 -12.46 -1.83
N VAL A 87 -5.30 -13.09 -2.05
CA VAL A 87 -4.08 -12.43 -2.51
C VAL A 87 -4.18 -12.24 -4.03
N ILE A 88 -4.02 -11.00 -4.48
CA ILE A 88 -3.96 -10.64 -5.89
C ILE A 88 -2.51 -10.27 -6.21
N ASP A 89 -1.90 -11.09 -7.08
CA ASP A 89 -0.50 -10.90 -7.48
C ASP A 89 -0.28 -9.55 -8.16
N CYS A 90 0.88 -8.95 -7.90
CA CYS A 90 1.32 -7.75 -8.59
C CYS A 90 1.50 -8.05 -10.10
N PRO A 91 0.78 -7.37 -11.01
CA PRO A 91 0.88 -7.65 -12.45
C PRO A 91 2.27 -7.34 -13.01
N TYR A 92 2.94 -6.31 -12.47
CA TYR A 92 4.30 -5.93 -12.83
C TYR A 92 5.30 -7.05 -12.54
N ARG A 93 5.30 -7.53 -11.28
CA ARG A 93 6.16 -8.63 -10.84
C ARG A 93 5.86 -9.92 -11.59
N LYS A 94 4.57 -10.26 -11.77
CA LYS A 94 4.15 -11.45 -12.52
C LYS A 94 4.67 -11.43 -13.96
N LYS A 95 4.64 -10.27 -14.63
CA LYS A 95 5.21 -10.10 -15.98
C LYS A 95 6.72 -10.31 -15.97
N TRP A 96 7.43 -9.73 -14.99
CA TRP A 96 8.87 -9.92 -14.82
C TRP A 96 9.26 -11.39 -14.62
N LEU A 97 8.62 -12.08 -13.66
CA LEU A 97 8.92 -13.48 -13.38
C LEU A 97 8.64 -14.41 -14.57
N LYS A 98 7.66 -14.08 -15.40
CA LYS A 98 7.30 -14.89 -16.57
C LYS A 98 8.22 -14.66 -17.76
N ASN A 99 8.56 -13.40 -18.05
CA ASN A 99 9.17 -13.02 -19.32
C ASN A 99 10.58 -12.43 -19.18
N GLY A 100 11.00 -12.08 -17.95
CA GLY A 100 12.16 -11.23 -17.72
C GLY A 100 12.05 -9.88 -18.44
N GLY A 101 13.19 -9.33 -18.83
CA GLY A 101 13.29 -8.14 -19.66
C GLY A 101 14.41 -7.21 -19.21
N ASP A 102 14.33 -5.95 -19.62
CA ASP A 102 15.18 -4.88 -19.11
C ASP A 102 14.71 -4.46 -17.70
N PRO A 103 15.56 -4.59 -16.66
CA PRO A 103 15.25 -4.14 -15.30
C PRO A 103 14.84 -2.67 -15.23
N LYS A 104 15.45 -1.81 -16.07
CA LYS A 104 15.16 -0.37 -16.08
C LYS A 104 13.76 -0.09 -16.62
N ALA A 105 13.41 -0.68 -17.75
CA ALA A 105 12.06 -0.60 -18.30
C ALA A 105 11.01 -1.18 -17.32
N HIS A 106 11.35 -2.24 -16.58
CA HIS A 106 10.46 -2.77 -15.53
C HIS A 106 10.24 -1.76 -14.40
N ALA A 107 11.32 -1.19 -13.84
CA ALA A 107 11.25 -0.23 -12.75
C ALA A 107 10.45 1.02 -13.14
N GLN A 108 10.70 1.58 -14.33
CA GLN A 108 9.98 2.73 -14.89
C GLN A 108 8.49 2.45 -15.11
N TRP A 109 8.09 1.18 -15.26
CA TRP A 109 6.69 0.80 -15.37
C TRP A 109 6.03 0.58 -14.00
N TYR A 110 6.77 -0.01 -13.05
CA TYR A 110 6.28 -0.37 -11.72
C TYR A 110 6.17 0.83 -10.76
N ILE A 111 7.19 1.67 -10.68
CA ILE A 111 7.27 2.75 -9.69
C ILE A 111 6.13 3.77 -9.81
N PRO A 112 5.67 4.18 -11.01
CA PRO A 112 4.50 5.06 -11.12
C PRO A 112 3.23 4.51 -10.44
N ALA A 113 3.04 3.17 -10.45
CA ALA A 113 1.92 2.54 -9.75
C ALA A 113 2.04 2.64 -8.24
N VAL A 114 3.27 2.58 -7.70
CA VAL A 114 3.54 2.83 -6.28
C VAL A 114 3.31 4.30 -5.93
N ARG A 115 3.81 5.22 -6.76
CA ARG A 115 3.69 6.66 -6.55
C ARG A 115 2.24 7.13 -6.52
N THR A 116 1.39 6.59 -7.38
CA THR A 116 -0.01 7.04 -7.55
C THR A 116 -0.80 7.13 -6.24
N TRP A 117 -0.64 6.19 -5.31
CA TRP A 117 -1.38 6.18 -4.04
C TRP A 117 -0.58 6.70 -2.84
N SER A 118 0.74 6.91 -3.00
CA SER A 118 1.63 7.26 -1.89
C SER A 118 2.18 8.68 -1.96
N ASN A 119 2.17 9.33 -3.14
CA ASN A 119 2.76 10.64 -3.38
C ASN A 119 2.30 11.68 -2.35
N ALA A 120 0.98 11.79 -2.15
CA ALA A 120 0.39 12.78 -1.25
C ALA A 120 0.88 12.65 0.19
N THR A 121 1.15 11.42 0.67
CA THR A 121 1.67 11.18 2.02
C THR A 121 3.08 11.76 2.20
N PHE A 122 3.95 11.61 1.20
CA PHE A 122 5.29 12.19 1.24
C PHE A 122 5.24 13.71 1.13
N THR A 123 4.47 14.24 0.17
CA THR A 123 4.31 15.68 -0.01
C THR A 123 3.75 16.36 1.25
N SER A 124 2.77 15.74 1.93
CA SER A 124 2.16 16.31 3.13
C SER A 124 3.05 16.23 4.38
N GLY A 125 4.04 15.35 4.39
CA GLY A 125 5.00 15.24 5.49
C GLY A 125 6.07 16.33 5.48
N LEU A 126 6.26 16.99 4.34
CA LEU A 126 7.22 18.08 4.16
C LEU A 126 6.68 19.41 4.71
N SER A 127 7.60 20.24 5.24
CA SER A 127 7.29 21.54 5.85
C SER A 127 6.52 22.46 4.91
N ASP A 128 5.54 23.20 5.44
CA ASP A 128 4.78 24.23 4.71
C ASP A 128 5.62 25.45 4.31
N SER A 129 6.83 25.58 4.88
CA SER A 129 7.78 26.61 4.45
C SER A 129 8.44 26.31 3.09
N ARG A 130 8.36 25.07 2.61
CA ARG A 130 8.91 24.67 1.30
C ARG A 130 7.93 25.05 0.18
N SER A 131 8.46 25.49 -0.95
CA SER A 131 7.64 25.73 -2.14
C SER A 131 7.06 24.41 -2.69
N PRO A 132 5.96 24.46 -3.46
CA PRO A 132 5.42 23.27 -4.12
C PRO A 132 6.44 22.56 -5.01
N GLU A 133 7.29 23.32 -5.71
CA GLU A 133 8.35 22.79 -6.58
C GLU A 133 9.44 22.06 -5.78
N GLU A 134 9.86 22.63 -4.64
CA GLU A 134 10.81 21.95 -3.75
C GLU A 134 10.25 20.64 -3.20
N LYS A 135 8.97 20.64 -2.81
CA LYS A 135 8.30 19.42 -2.34
C LYS A 135 8.26 18.36 -3.44
N GLU A 136 7.91 18.75 -4.66
CA GLU A 136 7.87 17.83 -5.79
C GLU A 136 9.26 17.25 -6.11
N ASN A 137 10.30 18.08 -6.16
CA ASN A 137 11.67 17.63 -6.44
C ASN A 137 12.20 16.62 -5.40
N ILE A 138 11.84 16.78 -4.13
CA ILE A 138 12.22 15.84 -3.06
C ILE A 138 11.50 14.50 -3.23
N VAL A 139 10.21 14.55 -3.54
CA VAL A 139 9.41 13.35 -3.76
C VAL A 139 9.83 12.63 -5.04
N ASP A 140 10.21 13.36 -6.09
CA ASP A 140 10.83 12.82 -7.30
C ASP A 140 12.12 12.07 -6.97
N GLU A 141 12.99 12.64 -6.14
CA GLU A 141 14.22 11.99 -5.72
C GLU A 141 13.96 10.70 -4.94
N LEU A 142 12.95 10.66 -4.06
CA LEU A 142 12.51 9.42 -3.39
C LEU A 142 12.16 8.32 -4.40
N PHE A 143 11.29 8.62 -5.38
CA PHE A 143 10.85 7.61 -6.34
C PHE A 143 11.96 7.22 -7.33
N LYS A 144 12.88 8.13 -7.65
CA LYS A 144 14.08 7.83 -8.43
C LYS A 144 15.02 6.88 -7.68
N ARG A 145 15.23 7.07 -6.38
CA ARG A 145 15.98 6.10 -5.56
C ARG A 145 15.27 4.76 -5.51
N TYR A 146 13.95 4.76 -5.42
CA TYR A 146 13.18 3.52 -5.47
C TYR A 146 13.30 2.81 -6.83
N GLU A 147 13.27 3.53 -7.95
CA GLU A 147 13.56 2.93 -9.27
C GLU A 147 14.92 2.24 -9.29
N HIS A 148 15.96 2.85 -8.72
CA HIS A 148 17.28 2.24 -8.63
C HIS A 148 17.30 0.96 -7.77
N GLU A 149 16.58 0.91 -6.66
CA GLU A 149 16.46 -0.31 -5.87
C GLU A 149 15.75 -1.43 -6.65
N VAL A 150 14.66 -1.10 -7.35
CA VAL A 150 13.93 -2.08 -8.16
C VAL A 150 14.81 -2.62 -9.28
N VAL A 151 15.62 -1.78 -9.93
CA VAL A 151 16.56 -2.21 -10.98
C VAL A 151 17.54 -3.27 -10.49
N LYS A 152 17.97 -3.20 -9.21
CA LYS A 152 18.95 -4.15 -8.65
C LYS A 152 18.37 -5.56 -8.50
N ARG A 153 17.09 -5.68 -8.10
CA ARG A 153 16.42 -6.97 -7.85
C ARG A 153 14.92 -6.91 -8.19
N PRO A 154 14.53 -6.85 -9.47
CA PRO A 154 13.13 -6.60 -9.83
C PRO A 154 12.16 -7.70 -9.36
N GLU A 155 12.64 -8.93 -9.20
CA GLU A 155 11.87 -10.08 -8.69
C GLU A 155 11.48 -9.98 -7.21
N ASP A 156 12.20 -9.17 -6.43
CA ASP A 156 11.97 -9.01 -5.00
C ASP A 156 10.85 -8.01 -4.69
N HIS A 157 10.53 -7.15 -5.66
CA HIS A 157 9.54 -6.07 -5.50
C HIS A 157 8.18 -6.43 -6.09
N GLY A 158 7.11 -6.06 -5.38
CA GLY A 158 5.76 -6.19 -5.90
C GLY A 158 4.68 -5.63 -4.98
N ALA A 159 3.75 -4.89 -5.56
CA ALA A 159 2.54 -4.38 -4.88
C ALA A 159 1.40 -5.42 -4.94
N CYS A 160 1.61 -6.59 -4.34
CA CYS A 160 0.54 -7.59 -4.21
C CYS A 160 -0.53 -7.06 -3.27
N HIS A 161 -1.80 -7.27 -3.60
CA HIS A 161 -2.92 -6.83 -2.76
C HIS A 161 -3.50 -8.00 -1.98
N VAL A 162 -4.03 -7.73 -0.79
CA VAL A 162 -4.88 -8.65 -0.05
C VAL A 162 -6.25 -8.01 0.03
N LEU A 163 -7.25 -8.66 -0.59
CA LEU A 163 -8.60 -8.14 -0.71
C LEU A 163 -9.58 -9.01 0.07
N ALA A 164 -10.42 -8.38 0.89
CA ALA A 164 -11.61 -8.99 1.45
C ALA A 164 -12.81 -8.76 0.51
N TYR A 165 -13.43 -9.84 0.07
CA TYR A 165 -14.68 -9.85 -0.69
C TYR A 165 -15.82 -10.12 0.28
N MET A 166 -16.68 -9.13 0.48
CA MET A 166 -17.81 -9.22 1.41
C MET A 166 -19.12 -9.20 0.63
N VAL A 167 -19.97 -10.20 0.86
CA VAL A 167 -21.34 -10.23 0.36
C VAL A 167 -22.26 -9.81 1.49
N ILE A 168 -22.99 -8.72 1.29
CA ILE A 168 -23.92 -8.16 2.27
C ILE A 168 -25.33 -8.14 1.68
N ALA A 169 -26.30 -8.60 2.47
CA ALA A 169 -27.71 -8.59 2.14
C ALA A 169 -28.50 -7.74 3.14
N LYS A 170 -29.57 -7.10 2.66
CA LYS A 170 -30.56 -6.44 3.52
C LYS A 170 -31.69 -7.42 3.78
N LYS A 171 -31.98 -7.70 5.06
CA LYS A 171 -33.16 -8.45 5.47
C LYS A 171 -34.36 -7.51 5.38
N TYR A 172 -35.44 -8.00 4.76
CA TYR A 172 -36.72 -7.31 4.67
C TYR A 172 -37.59 -7.65 5.87
#